data_AF-A0A350USM4-F1
#
_entry.id   AF-A0A350USM4-F1
#
_cell.length_a   1.000
_cell.length_b   1.000
_cell.length_c   1.000
_cell.angle_alpha   90.00
_cell.angle_beta   90.00
_cell.angle_gamma   90.00
#
_symmetry.space_group_name_H-M   'P 1'
#
loop_
_entity.id
_entity.type
_entity.pdbx_description
1 polymer ?
#
loop_
_entity_poly.entity_id
_entity_poly.type
_entity_poly.pdbx_seq_one_letter_code
_entity_poly.pdbx_strand_id
1 'polypeptide(L)'
;MTDAVSALKLAIELEKQALEKYREALLHVTHAQTRQAVERYASEKNQQIDSLHWMIMAEEGTLETEEAPAAVEEEKPKAGKCPFSGALAEMGVDITKMGDMGKTGDMSKMAEMMKGMSPDEPKS
;
A
#
# COMPACT_ATOMS: atom_id res chain seq x y z
N MET A 1 -14.40 -0.40 30.95
CA MET A 1 -13.51 0.13 29.89
C MET A 1 -13.69 -0.79 28.71
N THR A 2 -14.16 -0.27 27.57
CA THR A 2 -14.05 -0.98 26.29
C THR A 2 -12.58 -0.94 25.90
N ASP A 3 -11.99 -2.10 25.63
CA ASP A 3 -10.66 -2.18 25.04
C ASP A 3 -10.71 -1.85 23.54
N ALA A 4 -9.56 -1.53 22.94
CA ALA A 4 -9.49 -1.15 21.53
C ALA A 4 -10.04 -2.25 20.61
N VAL A 5 -9.73 -3.52 20.92
CA VAL A 5 -10.16 -4.69 20.15
C VAL A 5 -11.68 -4.83 20.10
N SER A 6 -12.35 -4.68 21.24
CA SER A 6 -13.81 -4.75 21.34
C SER A 6 -14.50 -3.59 20.60
N ALA A 7 -13.91 -2.40 20.61
CA ALA A 7 -14.38 -1.28 19.80
C ALA A 7 -14.19 -1.54 18.28
N LEU A 8 -13.06 -2.11 17.87
CA LEU A 8 -12.79 -2.46 16.46
C LEU A 8 -13.71 -3.58 15.95
N LYS A 9 -14.01 -4.59 16.79
CA LYS A 9 -15.00 -5.63 16.47
C LYS A 9 -16.37 -5.02 16.25
N LEU A 10 -16.80 -4.11 17.13
CA LEU A 10 -18.07 -3.39 16.94
C LEU A 10 -18.07 -2.57 15.63
N ALA A 11 -16.95 -1.94 15.28
CA ALA A 11 -16.82 -1.23 14.02
C ALA A 11 -17.00 -2.17 12.81
N ILE A 12 -16.45 -3.38 12.83
CA ILE A 12 -16.67 -4.39 11.77
C ILE A 12 -18.15 -4.72 11.62
N GLU A 13 -18.87 -4.97 12.72
CA GLU A 13 -20.31 -5.26 12.67
C GLU A 13 -21.11 -4.10 12.08
N LEU A 14 -20.77 -2.86 12.43
CA LEU A 14 -21.41 -1.67 11.86
C LEU A 14 -21.11 -1.51 10.36
N GLU A 15 -19.88 -1.78 9.93
CA GLU A 15 -19.52 -1.72 8.53
C GLU A 15 -20.20 -2.80 7.69
N LYS A 16 -20.36 -4.02 8.23
CA LYS A 16 -21.15 -5.09 7.59
C LYS A 16 -22.61 -4.68 7.42
N GLN A 17 -23.21 -4.07 8.45
CA GLN A 17 -24.59 -3.57 8.36
C GLN A 17 -24.73 -2.46 7.32
N ALA A 18 -23.77 -1.52 7.28
CA ALA A 18 -23.75 -0.47 6.25
C ALA A 18 -23.64 -1.06 4.84
N LEU A 19 -22.75 -2.04 4.63
CA LEU A 19 -22.61 -2.75 3.36
C LEU A 19 -23.91 -3.42 2.91
N GLU A 20 -24.60 -4.10 3.83
CA GLU A 20 -25.90 -4.71 3.54
C GLU A 20 -26.91 -3.65 3.07
N LYS A 21 -26.95 -2.50 3.75
CA LYS A 21 -27.84 -1.38 3.37
C LYS A 21 -27.50 -0.77 2.02
N TYR A 22 -26.23 -0.66 1.66
CA TYR A 22 -25.85 -0.24 0.31
C TYR A 22 -26.30 -1.24 -0.75
N ARG A 23 -26.16 -2.55 -0.49
CA ARG A 23 -26.64 -3.60 -1.41
C ARG A 23 -28.15 -3.59 -1.58
N GLU A 24 -28.90 -3.39 -0.49
CA GLU A 24 -30.35 -3.22 -0.51
C GLU A 24 -30.74 -1.99 -1.34
N ALA A 25 -30.06 -0.85 -1.13
CA ALA A 25 -30.31 0.38 -1.87
C ALA A 25 -30.12 0.20 -3.39
N LEU A 26 -29.13 -0.60 -3.84
CA LEU A 26 -28.89 -0.84 -5.27
C LEU A 26 -30.07 -1.50 -6.02
N LEU A 27 -30.96 -2.18 -5.29
CA LEU A 27 -32.18 -2.76 -5.85
C LEU A 27 -33.22 -1.68 -6.20
N HIS A 28 -33.14 -0.52 -5.54
CA HIS A 28 -34.14 0.54 -5.63
C HIS A 28 -33.64 1.82 -6.33
N VAL A 29 -32.32 2.00 -6.46
CA VAL A 29 -31.76 3.20 -7.11
C VAL A 29 -32.06 3.22 -8.61
N THR A 30 -32.70 4.29 -9.07
CA THR A 30 -33.07 4.50 -10.48
C THR A 30 -32.09 5.40 -11.22
N HIS A 31 -31.41 6.33 -10.53
CA HIS A 31 -30.47 7.25 -11.15
C HIS A 31 -29.09 6.61 -11.33
N ALA A 32 -28.55 6.67 -12.56
CA ALA A 32 -27.31 5.97 -12.93
C ALA A 32 -26.09 6.46 -12.15
N GLN A 33 -25.95 7.77 -11.93
CA GLN A 33 -24.83 8.32 -11.16
C GLN A 33 -24.90 7.90 -9.69
N THR A 34 -26.11 7.88 -9.12
CA THR A 34 -26.33 7.41 -7.74
C THR A 34 -25.99 5.93 -7.63
N ARG A 35 -26.39 5.10 -8.61
CA ARG A 35 -26.07 3.67 -8.63
C ARG A 35 -24.55 3.45 -8.60
N GLN A 36 -23.82 4.15 -9.46
CA GLN A 36 -22.36 4.07 -9.51
C GLN A 36 -21.71 4.49 -8.19
N ALA A 37 -22.21 5.55 -7.55
CA ALA A 37 -21.70 5.99 -6.25
C ALA A 37 -21.97 4.96 -5.15
N VAL A 38 -23.17 4.36 -5.12
CA VAL A 38 -23.54 3.33 -4.14
C VAL A 38 -22.71 2.05 -4.35
N GLU A 39 -22.47 1.63 -5.60
CA GLU A 39 -21.58 0.51 -5.93
C GLU A 39 -20.15 0.76 -5.43
N ARG A 40 -19.64 1.98 -5.64
CA ARG A 40 -18.32 2.38 -5.16
C ARG A 40 -18.24 2.31 -3.64
N TYR A 41 -19.20 2.90 -2.92
CA TYR A 41 -19.23 2.86 -1.47
C TYR A 41 -19.35 1.43 -0.93
N ALA A 42 -20.16 0.57 -1.56
CA ALA A 42 -20.23 -0.84 -1.19
C ALA A 42 -18.86 -1.54 -1.37
N SER A 43 -18.10 -1.21 -2.41
CA SER A 43 -16.75 -1.75 -2.62
C SER A 43 -15.76 -1.25 -1.56
N GLU A 44 -15.74 0.05 -1.29
CA GLU A 44 -14.88 0.68 -0.27
C GLU A 44 -15.13 0.09 1.12
N LYS A 45 -16.38 -0.22 1.46
CA LYS A 45 -16.74 -0.85 2.74
C LYS A 45 -16.09 -2.21 2.94
N ASN A 46 -15.97 -3.03 1.88
CA ASN A 46 -15.25 -4.30 2.00
C ASN A 46 -13.77 -4.08 2.33
N GLN A 47 -13.11 -3.12 1.67
CA GLN A 47 -11.71 -2.78 1.95
C GLN A 47 -11.51 -2.25 3.38
N GLN A 48 -12.47 -1.47 3.89
CA GLN A 48 -12.46 -0.99 5.27
C GLN A 48 -12.62 -2.14 6.27
N ILE A 49 -13.52 -3.09 5.99
CA ILE A 49 -13.68 -4.30 6.80
C ILE A 49 -12.38 -5.10 6.85
N ASP A 50 -11.72 -5.32 5.71
CA ASP A 50 -10.43 -6.03 5.66
C ASP A 50 -9.35 -5.31 6.48
N SER A 51 -9.28 -3.98 6.34
CA SER A 51 -8.37 -3.14 7.11
C SER A 51 -8.63 -3.23 8.63
N LEU A 52 -9.89 -3.27 9.05
CA LEU A 52 -10.28 -3.45 10.45
C LEU A 52 -9.82 -4.81 11.00
N HIS A 53 -9.92 -5.89 10.22
CA HIS A 53 -9.40 -7.20 10.64
C HIS A 53 -7.89 -7.15 10.85
N TRP A 54 -7.13 -6.47 9.98
CA TRP A 54 -5.68 -6.29 10.17
C TRP A 54 -5.35 -5.50 11.44
N MET A 55 -6.10 -4.43 11.73
CA MET A 55 -5.91 -3.67 12.97
C MET A 55 -6.19 -4.51 14.21
N ILE A 56 -7.22 -5.36 14.20
CA ILE A 56 -7.49 -6.28 15.31
C ILE A 56 -6.34 -7.27 15.51
N MET A 57 -5.80 -7.86 14.43
CA MET A 57 -4.67 -8.79 14.55
C MET A 57 -3.41 -8.12 15.09
N ALA A 58 -3.18 -6.84 14.73
CA ALA A 58 -2.09 -6.05 15.31
C ALA A 58 -2.27 -5.85 16.82
N GLU A 59 -3.47 -5.47 17.26
CA GLU A 59 -3.78 -5.21 18.68
C GLU A 59 -3.83 -6.49 19.52
N GLU A 60 -4.29 -7.61 18.96
CA GLU A 60 -4.31 -8.92 19.64
C GLU A 60 -2.91 -9.58 19.68
N GLY A 61 -1.88 -8.95 19.10
CA GLY A 61 -0.52 -9.50 19.04
C GLY A 61 -0.42 -10.76 18.18
N THR A 62 -1.38 -10.99 17.29
CA THR A 62 -1.38 -12.10 16.33
C THR A 62 -0.56 -11.80 15.08
N LEU A 63 -0.13 -10.55 14.89
CA LEU A 63 0.95 -10.21 13.99
C LEU A 63 2.28 -10.40 14.72
N GLU A 64 3.15 -11.26 14.19
CA GLU A 64 4.54 -11.35 14.62
C GLU A 64 5.19 -9.97 14.44
N THR A 65 5.39 -9.27 15.54
CA THR A 65 6.34 -8.17 15.63
C THR A 65 7.70 -8.82 15.82
N GLU A 66 8.27 -9.33 14.73
CA GLU A 66 9.70 -9.55 14.70
C GLU A 66 10.32 -8.17 14.96
N GLU A 67 10.90 -7.98 16.15
CA GLU A 67 11.81 -6.86 16.38
C GLU A 67 12.77 -6.90 15.20
N ALA A 68 12.68 -5.91 14.31
CA ALA A 68 13.67 -5.74 13.27
C ALA A 68 15.02 -5.79 14.00
N PRO A 69 15.90 -6.77 13.69
CA PRO A 69 17.13 -6.92 14.43
C PRO A 69 17.81 -5.56 14.41
N ALA A 70 18.12 -5.04 15.60
CA ALA A 70 18.79 -3.75 15.77
C ALA A 70 19.86 -3.66 14.67
N ALA A 71 19.75 -2.64 13.81
CA ALA A 71 20.60 -2.50 12.64
C ALA A 71 22.05 -2.61 13.10
N VAL A 72 22.62 -3.80 12.92
CA VAL A 72 24.05 -4.02 13.09
C VAL A 72 24.63 -3.30 11.88
N GLU A 73 25.22 -2.12 12.12
CA GLU A 73 26.09 -1.52 11.13
C GLU A 73 27.08 -2.60 10.66
N GLU A 74 27.17 -2.74 9.34
CA GLU A 74 28.09 -3.60 8.60
C GLU A 74 27.76 -5.12 8.55
N GLU A 75 26.87 -5.50 7.63
CA GLU A 75 27.28 -6.36 6.51
C GLU A 75 26.31 -6.22 5.33
N LYS A 76 26.86 -6.03 4.12
CA LYS A 76 26.11 -6.06 2.86
C LYS A 76 25.22 -7.31 2.82
N PRO A 77 23.91 -7.20 2.51
CA PRO A 77 23.08 -8.38 2.37
C PRO A 77 23.65 -9.24 1.23
N LYS A 78 24.15 -10.43 1.57
CA LYS A 78 24.41 -11.46 0.57
C LYS A 78 23.09 -11.71 -0.15
N ALA A 79 23.10 -11.60 -1.47
CA ALA A 79 21.95 -11.79 -2.34
C ALA A 79 21.25 -13.12 -2.06
N GLY A 80 20.30 -13.10 -1.13
CA GLY A 80 19.42 -14.21 -0.82
C GLY A 80 18.30 -14.25 -1.86
N LYS A 81 18.05 -15.44 -2.42
CA LYS A 81 16.96 -15.67 -3.37
C LYS A 81 15.63 -15.33 -2.69
N CYS A 82 15.02 -14.21 -3.08
CA CYS A 82 13.68 -13.86 -2.64
C CYS A 82 12.72 -15.01 -2.97
N PRO A 83 11.92 -15.51 -2.01
CA PRO A 83 11.02 -16.65 -2.27
C PRO A 83 9.94 -16.33 -3.32
N PHE A 84 9.74 -15.05 -3.65
CA PHE A 84 8.85 -14.57 -4.71
C PHE A 84 9.44 -14.64 -6.13
N SER A 85 10.73 -14.95 -6.29
CA SER A 85 11.38 -14.96 -7.61
C SER A 85 10.83 -16.03 -8.56
N GLY A 86 10.21 -17.09 -8.03
CA GLY A 86 9.54 -18.11 -8.86
C GLY A 86 8.27 -17.58 -9.52
N ALA A 87 7.40 -16.91 -8.75
CA ALA A 87 6.12 -16.40 -9.26
C ALA A 87 6.29 -15.20 -10.21
N LEU A 88 7.30 -14.35 -9.97
CA LEU A 88 7.58 -13.20 -10.83
C LEU A 88 8.21 -13.61 -12.18
N ALA A 89 8.97 -14.72 -12.21
CA ALA A 89 9.52 -15.27 -13.44
C ALA A 89 8.42 -15.85 -14.35
N GLU A 90 7.38 -16.47 -13.79
CA GLU A 90 6.22 -16.95 -14.57
C GLU A 90 5.41 -15.81 -15.18
N MET A 91 5.40 -14.63 -14.55
CA MET A 91 4.80 -13.39 -15.10
C MET A 91 5.75 -12.59 -16.01
N GLY A 92 6.96 -13.10 -16.31
CA GLY A 92 7.91 -12.47 -17.22
C GLY A 92 8.66 -11.26 -16.64
N VAL A 93 8.62 -11.07 -15.32
CA VAL A 93 9.36 -10.00 -14.63
C VAL A 93 10.73 -10.52 -14.21
N ASP A 94 11.75 -10.14 -14.97
CA ASP A 94 13.13 -10.50 -14.69
C ASP A 94 13.79 -9.54 -13.68
N ILE A 95 13.77 -9.94 -12.40
CA ILE A 95 14.41 -9.20 -11.30
C ILE A 95 15.94 -9.12 -11.48
N THR A 96 16.58 -10.04 -12.22
CA THR A 96 18.04 -9.99 -12.40
C THR A 96 18.50 -8.76 -13.20
N LYS A 97 17.62 -8.18 -14.02
CA LYS A 97 17.88 -6.91 -14.72
C LYS A 97 17.68 -5.67 -13.84
N MET A 98 16.83 -5.74 -12.81
CA MET A 98 16.62 -4.59 -11.92
C MET A 98 17.81 -4.35 -10.97
N GLY A 99 18.55 -5.41 -10.60
CA GLY A 99 19.78 -5.27 -9.81
C GLY A 99 20.92 -4.54 -10.54
N ASP A 100 20.89 -4.53 -11.88
CA ASP A 100 21.94 -3.92 -12.72
C ASP A 100 21.68 -2.42 -12.99
N MET A 101 20.50 -1.90 -12.64
CA MET A 101 20.24 -0.45 -12.62
C MET A 101 20.91 0.28 -11.44
N GLY A 102 21.51 -0.44 -10.49
CA GLY A 102 22.35 0.14 -9.44
C GLY A 102 23.81 0.41 -9.85
N LYS A 103 24.19 0.03 -11.09
CA LYS A 103 25.57 0.13 -11.60
C LYS A 103 25.67 0.79 -12.98
N THR A 104 24.88 1.81 -13.22
CA THR A 104 25.15 2.86 -14.23
C THR A 104 24.88 4.19 -13.52
N GLY A 105 25.87 4.96 -13.12
CA GLY A 105 27.02 5.36 -13.91
C GLY A 105 26.93 6.88 -14.05
N ASP A 106 27.75 7.57 -13.25
CA ASP A 106 28.15 8.97 -13.38
C ASP A 106 27.24 10.07 -12.78
N MET A 107 27.38 10.30 -11.46
CA MET A 107 26.95 11.55 -10.79
C MET A 107 27.53 12.81 -11.46
N SER A 108 28.63 12.71 -12.21
CA SER A 108 29.22 13.83 -12.95
C SER A 108 28.31 14.36 -14.06
N LYS A 109 27.49 13.49 -14.67
CA LYS A 109 26.56 13.89 -15.74
C LYS A 109 25.36 14.69 -15.20
N MET A 110 24.92 14.38 -13.97
CA MET A 110 23.86 15.14 -13.31
C MET A 110 24.36 16.52 -12.84
N ALA A 111 25.62 16.61 -12.42
CA ALA A 111 26.26 17.88 -12.07
C ALA A 111 26.43 18.81 -13.28
N GLU A 112 26.76 18.28 -14.47
CA GLU A 112 26.80 19.09 -15.70
C GLU A 112 25.43 19.62 -16.13
N MET A 113 24.35 18.83 -15.99
CA MET A 113 23.00 19.29 -16.35
C MET A 113 22.49 20.40 -15.42
N MET A 114 22.87 20.40 -14.14
CA MET A 114 22.52 21.49 -13.20
C MET A 114 23.32 22.78 -13.42
N LYS A 115 24.48 22.72 -14.07
CA LYS A 115 25.30 23.91 -14.36
C LYS A 115 24.77 24.72 -15.55
N GLY A 116 23.85 24.16 -16.36
CA GLY A 116 23.23 24.81 -17.51
C GLY A 116 22.00 25.67 -17.20
N MET A 117 21.44 25.61 -15.99
CA MET A 117 20.30 26.42 -15.57
C MET A 117 20.79 27.60 -14.73
N SER A 118 21.33 28.61 -15.41
CA SER A 118 21.46 29.95 -14.81
C SER A 118 20.06 30.56 -14.63
N PRO A 119 19.78 31.27 -13.53
CA PRO A 119 18.52 31.98 -13.36
C PRO A 119 18.52 33.20 -14.29
N ASP A 120 17.64 33.21 -15.29
CA ASP A 120 17.29 34.44 -16.00
C ASP A 120 16.70 35.43 -14.97
N GLU A 121 17.31 36.60 -14.90
CA GLU A 121 16.94 37.73 -14.03
C GLU A 121 15.47 38.17 -14.28
N PRO A 122 14.78 38.70 -13.26
CA PRO A 122 13.47 39.31 -13.47
C PRO A 122 13.66 40.65 -14.20
N LYS A 123 13.19 40.75 -15.46
CA LYS A 123 13.06 42.05 -16.13
C LYS A 123 11.95 42.87 -15.46
N SER A 124 12.32 44.08 -15.04
CA SER A 124 11.42 45.20 -14.72
C SER A 124 10.54 45.59 -15.90
#